data_AF-A0A6N8R5P5-F1
#
_entry.id   AF-A0A6N8R5P5-F1
#
_cell.length_a   1.000
_cell.length_b   1.000
_cell.length_c   1.000
_cell.angle_alpha   90.00
_cell.angle_beta   90.00
_cell.angle_gamma   90.00
#
_symmetry.space_group_name_H-M   'P 1'
#
loop_
_entity.id
_entity.type
_entity.pdbx_description
1 polymer ?
#
loop_
_entity_poly.entity_id
_entity_poly.type
_entity_poly.pdbx_seq_one_letter_code
_entity_poly.pdbx_strand_id
1 'polypeptide(L)'
;MNPVINVDPQGLVDINLYPESDLIHSVADEINIPGVFTIGGHGTPTSIESATRSIMTAKDLAYLIKFDGNYKDGMTVWLFSCNTGKGQNSFASQLAKELHTNVIGPDTLWTWWGRGTNGKLKMDTVLTAPTNLNSNKDLMAITTKDLGNWITYGPSGHPISNMQGTPEKPSDIR
;
A
#
# COMPACT_ATOMS: atom_id res chain seq x y z
N MET A 1 3.94 29.06 4.50
CA MET A 1 3.08 28.03 5.12
C MET A 1 3.96 26.81 5.30
N ASN A 2 4.20 26.38 6.53
CA ASN A 2 4.99 25.18 6.81
C ASN A 2 4.07 23.97 6.70
N PRO A 3 4.34 23.00 5.80
CA PRO A 3 3.77 21.69 5.97
C PRO A 3 4.43 21.07 7.22
N VAL A 4 3.62 20.68 8.20
CA VAL A 4 4.09 19.81 9.28
C VAL A 4 4.29 18.44 8.63
N ILE A 5 5.51 18.15 8.22
CA ILE A 5 5.92 16.84 7.74
C ILE A 5 6.15 16.01 9.00
N ASN A 6 5.17 15.17 9.36
CA ASN A 6 5.37 14.16 10.41
C ASN A 6 6.32 13.10 9.84
N VAL A 7 7.61 13.29 10.06
CA VAL A 7 8.62 12.24 9.91
C VAL A 7 8.39 11.27 11.07
N ASP A 8 7.93 10.05 10.79
CA ASP A 8 7.74 9.05 11.84
C ASP A 8 9.08 8.43 12.24
N PRO A 9 9.57 8.62 13.49
CA PRO A 9 10.84 8.07 13.94
C PRO A 9 10.81 6.56 14.25
N GLN A 10 9.66 5.88 14.12
CA GLN A 10 9.46 4.52 14.63
C GLN A 10 9.76 3.41 13.60
N GLY A 11 10.10 3.75 12.36
CA GLY A 11 10.40 2.76 11.31
C GLY A 11 9.16 2.12 10.71
N LEU A 12 8.11 2.92 10.55
CA LEU A 12 6.81 2.55 9.98
C LEU A 12 6.88 2.47 8.46
N VAL A 13 5.75 2.15 7.82
CA VAL A 13 5.54 2.46 6.39
C VAL A 13 6.00 3.89 6.10
N ASP A 14 6.77 4.11 5.03
CA ASP A 14 7.44 5.41 4.82
C ASP A 14 6.42 6.56 4.76
N ILE A 15 5.27 6.33 4.13
CA ILE A 15 4.12 7.23 4.20
C ILE A 15 2.85 6.45 4.56
N ASN A 16 2.29 6.72 5.74
CA ASN A 16 0.98 6.22 6.14
C ASN A 16 -0.13 7.26 5.87
N LEU A 17 -0.90 7.06 4.80
CA LEU A 17 -2.04 7.92 4.45
C LEU A 17 -3.38 7.39 4.97
N TYR A 18 -3.40 6.25 5.67
CA TYR A 18 -4.59 5.85 6.41
C TYR A 18 -4.80 6.84 7.56
N PRO A 19 -6.01 7.35 7.81
CA PRO A 19 -6.26 8.15 9.00
C PRO A 19 -6.01 7.33 10.27
N GLU A 20 -5.47 7.95 11.33
CA GLU A 20 -5.21 7.28 12.62
C GLU A 20 -6.47 6.64 13.23
N SER A 21 -7.67 7.13 12.87
CA SER A 21 -8.94 6.55 13.28
C SER A 21 -9.22 5.17 12.70
N ASP A 22 -8.55 4.79 11.62
CA ASP A 22 -8.79 3.55 10.91
C ASP A 22 -7.88 2.45 11.48
N LEU A 23 -8.45 1.31 11.87
CA LEU A 23 -7.67 0.20 12.44
C LEU A 23 -6.52 -0.27 11.54
N ILE A 24 -6.68 -0.15 10.23
CA ILE A 24 -5.66 -0.49 9.23
C ILE A 24 -4.41 0.39 9.32
N HIS A 25 -4.50 1.58 9.92
CA HIS A 25 -3.34 2.45 10.15
C HIS A 25 -2.25 1.69 10.91
N SER A 26 -2.62 1.08 12.04
CA SER A 26 -1.70 0.25 12.85
C SER A 26 -1.18 -1.00 12.13
N VAL A 27 -1.89 -1.48 11.10
CA VAL A 27 -1.42 -2.61 10.28
C VAL A 27 -0.38 -2.15 9.27
N ALA A 28 -0.59 -1.00 8.65
CA ALA A 28 0.37 -0.41 7.73
C ALA A 28 1.67 0.01 8.45
N ASP A 29 1.57 0.48 9.69
CA ASP A 29 2.71 0.84 10.54
C ASP A 29 3.74 -0.29 10.70
N GLU A 30 3.31 -1.55 10.64
CA GLU A 30 4.22 -2.69 10.76
C GLU A 30 4.96 -3.04 9.46
N ILE A 31 4.69 -2.35 8.35
CA ILE A 31 5.25 -2.67 7.04
C ILE A 31 6.52 -1.85 6.78
N ASN A 32 7.65 -2.48 7.03
CA ASN A 32 8.97 -1.91 6.76
C ASN A 32 9.80 -2.88 5.91
N ILE A 33 10.06 -2.50 4.66
CA ILE A 33 10.74 -3.32 3.66
C ILE A 33 12.06 -2.64 3.29
N PRO A 34 13.23 -3.18 3.71
CA PRO A 34 14.51 -2.55 3.44
C PRO A 34 14.75 -2.29 1.95
N GLY A 35 15.01 -1.03 1.59
CA GLY A 35 15.32 -0.63 0.22
C GLY A 35 14.10 -0.41 -0.70
N VAL A 36 12.88 -0.53 -0.17
CA VAL A 36 11.63 -0.22 -0.87
C VAL A 36 10.95 0.92 -0.13
N PHE A 37 10.40 1.88 -0.88
CA PHE A 37 9.63 2.98 -0.32
C PHE A 37 8.15 2.57 -0.20
N THR A 38 7.66 2.37 1.01
CA THR A 38 6.33 1.78 1.26
C THR A 38 5.29 2.86 1.53
N ILE A 39 4.08 2.68 1.00
CA ILE A 39 2.98 3.64 1.17
C ILE A 39 1.69 2.89 1.49
N GLY A 40 1.06 3.24 2.61
CA GLY A 40 -0.27 2.78 2.98
C GLY A 40 -1.31 3.85 2.69
N GLY A 41 -2.49 3.48 2.20
CA GLY A 41 -3.58 4.44 2.05
C GLY A 41 -4.85 3.86 1.43
N HIS A 42 -5.97 4.57 1.57
CA HIS A 42 -7.19 4.20 0.84
C HIS A 42 -7.04 4.55 -0.62
N GLY A 43 -7.33 3.60 -1.50
CA GLY A 43 -7.09 3.79 -2.92
C GLY A 43 -8.14 3.16 -3.81
N THR A 44 -8.06 3.56 -5.06
CA THR A 44 -8.86 3.08 -6.18
C THR A 44 -7.93 2.84 -7.38
N PRO A 45 -8.43 2.30 -8.51
CA PRO A 45 -7.63 2.19 -9.71
C PRO A 45 -7.05 3.50 -10.23
N THR A 46 -7.55 4.66 -9.81
CA THR A 46 -7.15 5.97 -10.36
C THR A 46 -6.80 7.03 -9.32
N SER A 47 -6.88 6.72 -8.03
CA SER A 47 -6.62 7.71 -6.97
C SER A 47 -6.17 7.05 -5.67
N ILE A 48 -5.58 7.87 -4.80
CA ILE A 48 -5.33 7.57 -3.40
C ILE A 48 -5.87 8.71 -2.52
N GLU A 49 -6.32 8.42 -1.31
CA GLU A 49 -6.67 9.42 -0.32
C GLU A 49 -5.44 9.84 0.48
N SER A 50 -5.36 11.13 0.81
CA SER A 50 -4.48 11.63 1.87
C SER A 50 -5.03 11.24 3.25
N ALA A 51 -4.21 11.41 4.30
CA ALA A 51 -4.62 11.20 5.69
C ALA A 51 -5.85 12.04 6.11
N THR A 52 -6.12 13.17 5.43
CA THR A 52 -7.30 14.01 5.65
C THR A 52 -8.44 13.72 4.67
N ARG A 53 -8.45 12.55 4.02
CA ARG A 53 -9.48 12.09 3.06
C ARG A 53 -9.58 12.91 1.76
N SER A 54 -8.64 13.82 1.49
CA SER A 54 -8.60 14.50 0.20
C SER A 54 -8.04 13.57 -0.87
N ILE A 55 -8.68 13.56 -2.04
CA ILE A 55 -8.28 12.74 -3.18
C ILE A 55 -7.00 13.30 -3.81
N MET A 56 -6.02 12.43 -4.05
CA MET A 56 -4.75 12.73 -4.69
C MET A 56 -4.58 11.95 -5.99
N THR A 57 -4.01 12.63 -6.98
CA THR A 57 -3.55 12.01 -8.23
C THR A 57 -2.18 11.35 -8.03
N ALA A 58 -1.75 10.56 -9.01
CA ALA A 58 -0.41 9.97 -9.00
C ALA A 58 0.69 11.05 -8.99
N LYS A 59 0.45 12.19 -9.64
CA LYS A 59 1.39 13.32 -9.64
C LYS A 59 1.49 14.00 -8.27
N ASP A 60 0.36 14.16 -7.58
CA ASP A 60 0.34 14.72 -6.22
C ASP A 60 1.12 13.81 -5.26
N LEU A 61 0.90 12.49 -5.33
CA LEU A 61 1.64 11.55 -4.52
C LEU A 61 3.13 11.50 -4.89
N ALA A 62 3.47 11.55 -6.19
CA ALA A 62 4.86 11.61 -6.64
C ALA A 62 5.60 12.83 -6.09
N TYR A 63 4.91 13.97 -5.98
CA TYR A 63 5.46 15.14 -5.31
C TYR A 63 5.76 14.84 -3.84
N LEU A 64 4.80 14.30 -3.08
CA LEU A 64 5.03 13.96 -1.67
C LEU A 64 6.21 12.99 -1.48
N ILE A 65 6.29 11.93 -2.28
CA ILE A 65 7.39 10.94 -2.22
C ILE A 65 8.75 11.60 -2.45
N LYS A 66 8.88 12.45 -3.48
CA LYS A 66 10.16 13.12 -3.79
C LYS A 66 10.63 14.10 -2.71
N PHE A 67 9.71 14.59 -1.87
CA PHE A 67 10.04 15.47 -0.75
C PHE A 67 10.32 14.70 0.55
N ASP A 68 10.07 13.40 0.58
CA ASP A 68 10.35 12.56 1.73
C ASP A 68 11.85 12.26 1.85
N GLY A 69 12.42 12.43 3.04
CA GLY A 69 13.84 12.23 3.29
C GLY A 69 14.31 10.78 3.21
N ASN A 70 13.39 9.81 3.32
CA ASN A 70 13.68 8.39 3.19
C ASN A 70 13.68 7.93 1.73
N TYR A 71 13.02 8.67 0.83
CA TYR A 71 13.03 8.36 -0.60
C TYR A 71 14.35 8.74 -1.26
N LYS A 72 14.83 7.85 -2.14
CA LYS A 72 15.97 8.11 -3.03
C LYS A 72 15.53 7.81 -4.45
N ASP A 73 15.97 8.64 -5.39
CA ASP A 73 15.67 8.46 -6.80
C ASP A 73 15.98 7.03 -7.26
N GLY A 74 15.00 6.41 -7.92
CA GLY A 74 15.09 5.03 -8.40
C GLY A 74 14.74 3.95 -7.36
N MET A 75 14.41 4.30 -6.11
CA MET A 75 13.81 3.34 -5.19
C MET A 75 12.48 2.84 -5.72
N THR A 76 12.24 1.53 -5.60
CA THR A 76 10.93 0.93 -5.87
C THR A 76 9.92 1.47 -4.86
N VAL A 77 8.72 1.80 -5.33
CA VAL A 77 7.60 2.17 -4.45
C VAL A 77 6.61 1.02 -4.37
N TRP A 78 6.13 0.69 -3.17
CA TRP A 78 5.10 -0.35 -2.98
C TRP A 78 3.86 0.24 -2.29
N LEU A 79 2.73 0.16 -3.01
CA LEU A 79 1.43 0.66 -2.56
C LEU A 79 0.63 -0.45 -1.85
N PHE A 80 0.46 -0.31 -0.55
CA PHE A 80 -0.47 -1.09 0.28
C PHE A 80 -1.83 -0.38 0.25
N SER A 81 -2.50 -0.45 -0.92
CA SER A 81 -3.69 0.35 -1.21
C SER A 81 -4.57 -0.30 -2.28
N CYS A 82 -5.87 -0.43 -1.98
CA CYS A 82 -6.82 -1.20 -2.79
C CYS A 82 -6.84 -0.81 -4.27
N ASN A 83 -6.76 -1.82 -5.14
CA ASN A 83 -6.90 -1.76 -6.59
C ASN A 83 -5.95 -0.78 -7.32
N THR A 84 -4.91 -0.25 -6.67
CA THR A 84 -4.04 0.75 -7.30
C THR A 84 -3.25 0.20 -8.49
N GLY A 85 -3.10 -1.13 -8.60
CA GLY A 85 -2.55 -1.84 -9.76
C GLY A 85 -3.61 -2.39 -10.73
N LYS A 86 -4.89 -2.05 -10.58
CA LYS A 86 -5.97 -2.63 -11.40
C LYS A 86 -6.15 -1.90 -12.72
N GLY A 87 -6.12 -2.65 -13.82
CA GLY A 87 -6.44 -2.16 -15.16
C GLY A 87 -5.29 -1.44 -15.88
N GLN A 88 -5.59 -0.96 -17.09
CA GLN A 88 -4.65 -0.19 -17.91
C GLN A 88 -4.57 1.25 -17.41
N ASN A 89 -3.37 1.84 -17.43
CA ASN A 89 -3.12 3.19 -16.90
C ASN A 89 -3.64 3.36 -15.45
N SER A 90 -3.47 2.32 -14.63
CA SER A 90 -3.79 2.32 -13.21
C SER A 90 -3.02 3.40 -12.44
N PHE A 91 -3.39 3.65 -11.19
CA PHE A 91 -2.70 4.60 -10.33
C PHE A 91 -1.21 4.26 -10.20
N ALA A 92 -0.87 2.99 -9.98
CA ALA A 92 0.52 2.51 -9.91
C ALA A 92 1.26 2.72 -11.25
N SER A 93 0.61 2.47 -12.39
CA SER A 93 1.16 2.75 -13.72
C SER A 93 1.48 4.24 -13.92
N GLN A 94 0.57 5.12 -13.49
CA GLN A 94 0.77 6.56 -13.56
C GLN A 94 1.89 7.03 -12.64
N LEU A 95 1.92 6.52 -11.40
CA LEU A 95 2.95 6.86 -10.43
C LEU A 95 4.35 6.44 -10.90
N ALA A 96 4.47 5.27 -11.53
CA ALA A 96 5.74 4.80 -12.09
C ALA A 96 6.31 5.76 -13.14
N LYS A 97 5.44 6.37 -13.96
CA LYS A 97 5.83 7.38 -14.95
C LYS A 97 6.27 8.69 -14.29
N GLU A 98 5.56 9.16 -13.26
CA GLU A 98 5.87 10.41 -12.56
C GLU A 98 7.18 10.33 -11.76
N LEU A 99 7.49 9.14 -11.22
CA LEU A 99 8.70 8.88 -10.44
C LEU A 99 9.87 8.35 -11.27
N HIS A 100 9.62 7.88 -12.50
CA HIS A 100 10.60 7.15 -13.31
C HIS A 100 11.23 5.96 -12.59
N THR A 101 10.44 5.22 -11.82
CA THR A 101 10.88 4.06 -11.02
C THR A 101 9.87 2.91 -11.11
N ASN A 102 10.21 1.77 -10.49
CA ASN A 102 9.28 0.66 -10.34
C ASN A 102 8.21 0.99 -9.29
N VAL A 103 6.95 0.69 -9.59
CA VAL A 103 5.84 0.82 -8.64
C VAL A 103 5.04 -0.48 -8.58
N ILE A 104 4.82 -0.98 -7.37
CA ILE A 104 4.05 -2.18 -7.09
C ILE A 104 2.70 -1.77 -6.52
N GLY A 105 1.61 -2.32 -7.04
CA GLY A 105 0.26 -2.13 -6.50
C GLY A 105 -0.63 -3.36 -6.72
N PRO A 106 -1.65 -3.58 -5.89
CA PRO A 106 -2.52 -4.74 -6.01
C PRO A 106 -3.57 -4.53 -7.12
N ASP A 107 -3.87 -5.58 -7.88
CA ASP A 107 -4.97 -5.56 -8.87
C ASP A 107 -6.36 -5.80 -8.24
N THR A 108 -6.40 -6.10 -6.94
CA THR A 108 -7.60 -6.32 -6.13
C THR A 108 -7.58 -5.47 -4.86
N LEU A 109 -8.49 -5.74 -3.90
CA LEU A 109 -8.42 -5.11 -2.59
C LEU A 109 -7.14 -5.53 -1.87
N TRP A 110 -6.51 -4.61 -1.15
CA TRP A 110 -5.50 -4.94 -0.16
C TRP A 110 -6.20 -5.13 1.18
N THR A 111 -6.11 -6.33 1.73
CA THR A 111 -6.98 -6.79 2.80
C THR A 111 -6.16 -7.40 3.90
N TRP A 112 -6.57 -7.14 5.15
CA TRP A 112 -5.94 -7.66 6.34
C TRP A 112 -7.00 -8.29 7.24
N TRP A 113 -6.59 -9.28 8.03
CA TRP A 113 -7.44 -9.93 9.00
C TRP A 113 -6.60 -10.38 10.19
N GLY A 114 -7.19 -10.34 11.38
CA GLY A 114 -6.51 -10.69 12.61
C GLY A 114 -7.50 -10.79 13.76
N ARG A 115 -7.02 -11.30 14.89
CA ARG A 115 -7.81 -11.34 16.13
C ARG A 115 -7.57 -10.06 16.93
N GLY A 116 -8.57 -9.65 17.69
CA GLY A 116 -8.48 -8.51 18.58
C GLY A 116 -9.51 -8.57 19.69
N THR A 117 -9.31 -7.77 20.73
CA THR A 117 -10.26 -7.57 21.82
C THR A 117 -10.41 -6.07 22.07
N ASN A 118 -11.65 -5.62 22.36
CA ASN A 118 -11.94 -4.23 22.68
C ASN A 118 -11.39 -3.19 21.67
N GLY A 119 -11.47 -3.50 20.37
CA GLY A 119 -10.99 -2.61 19.31
C GLY A 119 -9.47 -2.55 19.15
N LYS A 120 -8.70 -3.38 19.86
CA LYS A 120 -7.24 -3.51 19.69
C LYS A 120 -6.90 -4.78 18.94
N LEU A 121 -6.11 -4.64 17.88
CA LEU A 121 -5.56 -5.77 17.12
C LEU A 121 -4.45 -6.46 17.89
N LYS A 122 -4.41 -7.78 17.81
CA LYS A 122 -3.29 -8.59 18.27
C LYS A 122 -2.38 -8.83 17.08
N MET A 123 -1.37 -7.98 16.91
CA MET A 123 -0.55 -7.90 15.68
C MET A 123 0.11 -9.22 15.29
N ASP A 124 0.47 -10.07 16.25
CA ASP A 124 1.04 -11.40 15.99
C ASP A 124 0.07 -12.39 15.28
N THR A 125 -1.21 -12.04 15.21
CA THR A 125 -2.27 -12.78 14.50
C THR A 125 -2.70 -12.14 13.19
N VAL A 126 -2.19 -10.93 12.88
CA VAL A 126 -2.59 -10.20 11.67
C VAL A 126 -1.89 -10.81 10.47
N LEU A 127 -2.68 -11.09 9.44
CA LEU A 127 -2.22 -11.45 8.12
C LEU A 127 -2.79 -10.44 7.11
N THR A 128 -2.08 -10.26 6.01
CA THR A 128 -2.49 -9.38 4.92
C THR A 128 -2.16 -10.03 3.57
N ALA A 129 -2.96 -9.68 2.55
CA ALA A 129 -2.74 -10.03 1.15
C ALA A 129 -3.65 -9.21 0.24
N PRO A 130 -3.30 -9.06 -1.06
CA PRO A 130 -4.28 -8.76 -2.09
C PRO A 130 -5.34 -9.86 -2.14
N THR A 131 -6.62 -9.52 -2.04
CA THR A 131 -7.72 -10.49 -2.22
C THR A 131 -8.87 -9.92 -3.05
N ASN A 132 -9.63 -10.84 -3.66
CA ASN A 132 -10.91 -10.55 -4.32
C ASN A 132 -12.11 -10.57 -3.34
N LEU A 133 -11.85 -10.69 -2.04
CA LEU A 133 -12.90 -10.85 -1.02
C LEU A 133 -13.41 -9.49 -0.57
N ASN A 134 -14.73 -9.37 -0.44
CA ASN A 134 -15.41 -8.13 -0.08
C ASN A 134 -15.96 -8.13 1.35
N SER A 135 -15.72 -9.17 2.16
CA SER A 135 -16.23 -9.26 3.52
C SER A 135 -15.26 -9.93 4.51
N ASN A 136 -15.31 -9.48 5.77
CA ASN A 136 -14.47 -10.01 6.86
C ASN A 136 -14.74 -11.49 7.17
N LYS A 137 -15.94 -12.01 6.88
CA LYS A 137 -16.29 -13.41 7.15
C LYS A 137 -15.50 -14.35 6.23
N ASP A 138 -15.23 -13.91 5.01
CA ASP A 138 -14.54 -14.69 4.00
C ASP A 138 -13.03 -14.71 4.23
N LEU A 139 -12.48 -13.70 4.91
CA LEU A 139 -11.04 -13.60 5.20
C LEU A 139 -10.51 -14.73 6.10
N MET A 140 -11.36 -15.32 6.95
CA MET A 140 -10.99 -16.47 7.81
C MET A 140 -10.91 -17.81 7.05
N ALA A 141 -11.31 -17.83 5.78
CA ALA A 141 -11.34 -19.01 4.92
C ALA A 141 -10.54 -18.83 3.62
N ILE A 142 -9.64 -17.84 3.56
CA ILE A 142 -8.85 -17.52 2.35
C ILE A 142 -8.13 -18.75 1.82
N THR A 143 -8.40 -19.05 0.56
CA THR A 143 -7.66 -20.01 -0.24
C THR A 143 -6.85 -19.28 -1.30
N THR A 144 -5.96 -20.01 -2.00
CA THR A 144 -5.20 -19.45 -3.12
C THR A 144 -6.06 -18.90 -4.26
N LYS A 145 -7.32 -19.31 -4.37
CA LYS A 145 -8.27 -18.81 -5.38
C LYS A 145 -8.80 -17.42 -5.05
N ASP A 146 -8.76 -17.03 -3.78
CA ASP A 146 -9.27 -15.75 -3.29
C ASP A 146 -8.21 -14.65 -3.39
N LEU A 147 -6.94 -15.04 -3.58
CA LEU A 147 -5.81 -14.14 -3.67
C LEU A 147 -5.82 -13.38 -4.99
N GLY A 148 -5.59 -12.07 -4.88
CA GLY A 148 -5.26 -11.21 -6.01
C GLY A 148 -3.76 -11.23 -6.28
N ASN A 149 -3.31 -10.28 -7.08
CA ASN A 149 -1.92 -10.16 -7.48
C ASN A 149 -1.33 -8.80 -7.11
N TRP A 150 -0.02 -8.80 -6.91
CA TRP A 150 0.84 -7.63 -6.97
C TRP A 150 1.31 -7.42 -8.41
N ILE A 151 0.99 -6.27 -8.99
CA ILE A 151 1.45 -5.87 -10.31
C ILE A 151 2.60 -4.89 -10.14
N THR A 152 3.74 -5.19 -10.77
CA THR A 152 4.87 -4.26 -10.86
C THR A 152 4.82 -3.52 -12.19
N TYR A 153 4.83 -2.20 -12.13
CA TYR A 153 4.97 -1.32 -13.29
C TYR A 153 6.38 -0.76 -13.33
N GLY A 154 7.03 -0.82 -14.49
CA GLY A 154 8.34 -0.21 -14.70
C GLY A 154 8.23 1.31 -14.96
N PRO A 155 9.37 2.02 -15.12
CA PRO A 155 9.41 3.48 -15.30
C PRO A 155 8.60 4.03 -16.49
N SER A 156 8.29 3.20 -17.48
CA SER A 156 7.43 3.55 -18.62
C SER A 156 5.93 3.53 -18.29
N GLY A 157 5.56 3.02 -17.10
CA GLY A 157 4.18 2.76 -16.71
C GLY A 157 3.60 1.46 -17.27
N HIS A 158 4.39 0.64 -17.97
CA HIS A 158 3.95 -0.67 -18.44
C HIS A 158 4.18 -1.75 -17.37
N PRO A 159 3.27 -2.75 -17.25
CA PRO A 159 3.47 -3.86 -16.33
C PRO A 159 4.67 -4.70 -16.77
N ILE A 160 5.55 -5.02 -15.82
CA ILE A 160 6.75 -5.83 -16.03
C ILE A 160 6.72 -7.12 -15.22
N SER A 161 5.86 -7.22 -14.20
CA SER A 161 5.63 -8.43 -13.42
C SER A 161 4.20 -8.48 -12.89
N ASN A 162 3.70 -9.70 -12.71
CA ASN A 162 2.44 -10.01 -12.08
C ASN A 162 2.67 -11.22 -11.16
N MET A 163 2.62 -11.00 -9.85
CA MET A 163 2.86 -12.04 -8.85
C MET A 163 1.63 -12.23 -7.99
N GLN A 164 1.14 -13.47 -7.88
CA GLN A 164 0.07 -13.77 -6.95
C GLN A 164 0.50 -13.45 -5.52
N GLY A 165 -0.34 -12.73 -4.79
CA GLY A 165 -0.09 -12.43 -3.39
C GLY A 165 -0.14 -13.69 -2.54
N THR A 166 0.41 -13.62 -1.34
CA THR A 166 0.35 -14.69 -0.34
C THR A 166 -0.05 -14.10 1.01
N PRO A 167 -0.86 -14.80 1.82
CA PRO A 167 -1.09 -14.41 3.20
C PRO A 167 0.22 -14.35 3.99
N GLU A 168 0.55 -13.17 4.50
CA GLU A 168 1.78 -12.92 5.25
C GLU A 168 1.53 -11.93 6.38
N LYS A 169 2.41 -11.93 7.39
CA LYS A 169 2.33 -10.90 8.44
C LYS A 169 2.88 -9.58 7.88
N PRO A 170 2.31 -8.43 8.26
CA PRO A 170 2.82 -7.12 7.83
C PRO A 170 4.32 -6.91 8.06
N SER A 171 4.85 -7.39 9.19
CA SER A 171 6.27 -7.31 9.56
C SER A 171 7.21 -8.21 8.73
N ASP A 172 6.63 -9.22 8.08
CA ASP A 172 7.36 -10.29 7.39
C ASP A 172 7.43 -10.06 5.87
N ILE A 173 6.79 -9.00 5.36
CA ILE A 173 6.80 -8.65 3.93
C ILE A 173 8.24 -8.28 3.50
N ARG A 174 8.70 -8.82 2.36
CA ARG A 174 10.06 -8.66 1.83
C ARG A 174 10.09 -8.57 0.31
#